data_AF-A0A9P7HHB9-F1
#
_entry.id   AF-A0A9P7HHB9-F1
#
_cell.length_a   1.000
_cell.length_b   1.000
_cell.length_c   1.000
_cell.angle_alpha   90.00
_cell.angle_beta   90.00
_cell.angle_gamma   90.00
#
_symmetry.space_group_name_H-M   'P 1'
#
loop_
_entity.id
_entity.type
_entity.pdbx_description
1 polymer ?
#
loop_
_entity_poly.entity_id
_entity_poly.type
_entity_poly.pdbx_seq_one_letter_code
_entity_poly.pdbx_strand_id
1 'polypeptide(L)'
;MFVYQGKMNWWTYAINETFVVVLPNGPVRVGDSVYLFWKWTVDAKGVKNGNVFQTISVDSVTQTSATDVTFVLKGSWYSFTVTTKGGYENISIVMRNPQGGVSDPMPLKPLRRMSFAKDEQAIFIVPDGFGEGKPVISTWQWTKASNGKTKEPSFRAETQKNVTGLGTDTVKFSYKSYYDIKCTWDGKKDQLDVWVTEGAHSEDVGDMIRSAIIERSTHSHDFNPPFPPPTKSECEHYLPQPQASLPRLVCPLPFPKDLLETLAHTAAYVDQCGYLAKYAQDRFAALDADYHLSLEQIKALKIEIENINKTKGELTTDRDAAIAKAQKLREALDKALKDGEGYQKEITRLNKVISDDKLKDAEALKVLEKTRADLKAAQEQCSKLQAEVAQKDAQIAEQGATISNLQKIIITLETTIAQLRAEVTVKTNENEKLAKANITLEGQKRDLEGSVKDLQDELAHAQARIKELQDTAKSHAAKDKKIRDAKARADIEAAKSEEEAAKALGEVEKYKQWAFDNKVKIDLSSY
;
A
#
# COMPACT_ATOMS: atom_id res chain seq x y z
N MET A 1 -34.70 -12.70 37.28
CA MET A 1 -33.72 -12.91 38.36
C MET A 1 -32.45 -12.24 37.91
N PHE A 2 -31.85 -11.39 38.74
CA PHE A 2 -30.60 -10.71 38.36
C PHE A 2 -29.43 -11.35 39.11
N VAL A 3 -28.39 -11.76 38.38
CA VAL A 3 -27.17 -12.34 38.95
C VAL A 3 -26.03 -11.35 38.75
N TYR A 4 -25.48 -10.86 39.85
CA TYR A 4 -24.32 -9.98 39.88
C TYR A 4 -23.15 -10.72 40.47
N GLN A 5 -21.94 -10.40 40.01
CA GLN A 5 -20.72 -10.85 40.67
C GLN A 5 -19.62 -9.79 40.57
N GLY A 6 -18.68 -9.88 41.49
CA GLY A 6 -17.59 -8.95 41.65
C GLY A 6 -16.60 -9.49 42.67
N LYS A 7 -15.95 -8.59 43.40
CA LYS A 7 -14.86 -8.95 44.31
C LYS A 7 -15.10 -8.55 45.75
N MET A 8 -14.97 -9.52 46.64
CA MET A 8 -14.95 -9.34 48.07
C MET A 8 -13.53 -9.05 48.54
N ASN A 9 -13.40 -7.96 49.30
CA ASN A 9 -12.20 -7.65 50.08
C ASN A 9 -12.66 -7.35 51.52
N TRP A 10 -12.13 -8.11 52.48
CA TRP A 10 -12.46 -7.97 53.90
C TRP A 10 -11.21 -8.29 54.74
N TRP A 11 -10.42 -7.24 54.98
CA TRP A 11 -9.13 -7.30 55.67
C TRP A 11 -8.25 -8.46 55.14
N THR A 12 -7.83 -9.38 56.01
CA THR A 12 -7.05 -10.57 55.65
C THR A 12 -7.90 -11.81 55.39
N TYR A 13 -9.21 -11.77 55.67
CA TYR A 13 -10.11 -12.94 55.60
C TYR A 13 -10.60 -13.21 54.19
N ALA A 14 -10.90 -12.17 53.41
CA ALA A 14 -11.15 -12.26 51.97
C ALA A 14 -10.24 -11.29 51.21
N ILE A 15 -9.40 -11.82 50.32
CA ILE A 15 -8.47 -11.04 49.49
C ILE A 15 -8.73 -11.39 48.02
N ASN A 16 -9.36 -10.46 47.31
CA ASN A 16 -9.77 -10.57 45.90
C ASN A 16 -10.60 -11.83 45.60
N GLU A 17 -11.46 -12.24 46.53
CA GLU A 17 -12.32 -13.42 46.36
C GLU A 17 -13.56 -13.08 45.55
N THR A 18 -14.10 -14.05 44.83
CA THR A 18 -15.38 -13.90 44.12
C THR A 18 -16.52 -13.71 45.11
N PHE A 19 -17.37 -12.73 44.81
CA PHE A 19 -18.65 -12.48 45.47
C PHE A 19 -19.75 -12.59 44.41
N VAL A 20 -20.80 -13.36 44.66
CA VAL A 20 -21.97 -13.52 43.79
C VAL A 20 -23.21 -13.17 44.59
N VAL A 21 -24.10 -12.36 44.01
CA VAL A 21 -25.38 -11.97 44.61
C VAL A 21 -26.50 -12.17 43.59
N VAL A 22 -27.52 -12.92 44.00
CA VAL A 22 -28.71 -13.20 43.19
C VAL A 22 -29.89 -12.44 43.79
N LEU A 23 -30.45 -11.54 43.00
CA LEU A 23 -31.65 -10.76 43.33
C LEU A 23 -32.91 -11.37 42.68
N PRO A 24 -34.10 -11.14 43.26
CA PRO A 24 -35.39 -11.54 42.69
C PRO A 24 -35.62 -11.04 41.25
N ASN A 25 -36.73 -11.48 40.63
CA ASN A 25 -37.12 -11.00 39.31
C ASN A 25 -37.90 -9.67 39.39
N GLY A 26 -37.27 -8.57 38.98
CA GLY A 26 -37.84 -7.23 39.03
C GLY A 26 -37.27 -6.38 40.18
N PRO A 27 -37.91 -5.24 40.51
CA PRO A 27 -37.48 -4.38 41.61
C PRO A 27 -37.58 -5.09 42.96
N VAL A 28 -36.51 -4.99 43.76
CA VAL A 28 -36.39 -5.57 45.09
C VAL A 28 -37.33 -4.88 46.09
N ARG A 29 -38.01 -5.68 46.92
CA ARG A 29 -38.95 -5.24 47.96
C ARG A 29 -38.49 -5.71 49.34
N VAL A 30 -39.00 -5.07 50.39
CA VAL A 30 -38.88 -5.58 51.78
C VAL A 30 -39.49 -6.98 51.84
N GLY A 31 -38.81 -7.91 52.52
CA GLY A 31 -39.21 -9.32 52.61
C GLY A 31 -38.81 -10.22 51.43
N ASP A 32 -38.36 -9.66 50.29
CA ASP A 32 -37.80 -10.50 49.22
C ASP A 32 -36.50 -11.18 49.67
N SER A 33 -36.32 -12.44 49.31
CA SER A 33 -35.10 -13.21 49.58
C SER A 33 -33.99 -12.86 48.59
N VAL A 34 -32.81 -12.47 49.12
CA VAL A 34 -31.57 -12.28 48.37
C VAL A 34 -30.57 -13.35 48.77
N TYR A 35 -29.87 -13.90 47.78
CA TYR A 35 -28.94 -15.02 47.95
C TYR A 35 -27.51 -14.54 47.69
N LEU A 36 -26.63 -14.76 48.67
CA LEU A 36 -25.25 -14.28 48.66
C LEU A 36 -24.30 -15.48 48.76
N PHE A 37 -23.32 -15.53 47.86
CA PHE A 37 -22.30 -16.57 47.81
C PHE A 37 -20.92 -15.94 47.75
N TRP A 38 -20.02 -16.35 48.63
CA TRP A 38 -18.62 -15.92 48.59
C TRP A 38 -17.68 -17.00 49.11
N LYS A 39 -16.39 -16.71 49.08
CA LYS A 39 -15.32 -17.57 49.57
C LYS A 39 -14.43 -16.75 50.51
N TRP A 40 -14.03 -17.32 51.64
CA TRP A 40 -12.95 -16.77 52.46
C TRP A 40 -11.60 -17.26 51.92
N THR A 41 -10.61 -16.36 51.86
CA THR A 41 -9.21 -16.73 51.69
C THR A 41 -8.74 -17.53 52.92
N VAL A 42 -9.09 -17.04 54.10
CA VAL A 42 -8.97 -17.73 55.40
C VAL A 42 -10.16 -17.31 56.26
N ASP A 43 -10.90 -18.25 56.85
CA ASP A 43 -12.00 -17.94 57.78
C ASP A 43 -11.50 -17.61 59.21
N ALA A 44 -12.41 -17.24 60.10
CA ALA A 44 -12.08 -16.92 61.50
C ALA A 44 -11.59 -18.12 62.35
N LYS A 45 -11.63 -19.35 61.80
CA LYS A 45 -11.10 -20.57 62.41
C LYS A 45 -9.77 -21.02 61.77
N GLY A 46 -9.25 -20.29 60.80
CA GLY A 46 -8.04 -20.64 60.05
C GLY A 46 -8.28 -21.54 58.83
N VAL A 47 -9.54 -21.86 58.49
CA VAL A 47 -9.88 -22.70 57.33
C VAL A 47 -9.67 -21.89 56.06
N LYS A 48 -8.73 -22.34 55.23
CA LYS A 48 -8.47 -21.74 53.91
C LYS A 48 -9.59 -22.08 52.92
N ASN A 49 -9.85 -21.19 51.97
CA ASN A 49 -10.78 -21.42 50.86
C ASN A 49 -12.24 -21.73 51.26
N GLY A 50 -12.68 -21.42 52.49
CA GLY A 50 -14.01 -21.75 52.98
C GLY A 50 -15.13 -21.04 52.20
N ASN A 51 -16.00 -21.81 51.53
CA ASN A 51 -17.20 -21.29 50.89
C ASN A 51 -18.23 -20.83 51.93
N VAL A 52 -18.96 -19.76 51.62
CA VAL A 52 -20.10 -19.27 52.41
C VAL A 52 -21.29 -19.01 51.50
N PHE A 53 -22.46 -19.40 51.98
CA PHE A 53 -23.75 -19.10 51.41
C PHE A 53 -24.65 -18.48 52.49
N GLN A 54 -25.42 -17.45 52.14
CA GLN A 54 -26.49 -16.90 52.98
C GLN A 54 -27.71 -16.51 52.13
N THR A 55 -28.90 -16.96 52.55
CA THR A 55 -30.17 -16.32 52.20
C THR A 55 -30.42 -15.21 53.22
N ILE A 56 -30.69 -13.99 52.76
CA ILE A 56 -31.05 -12.86 53.63
C ILE A 56 -32.28 -12.16 53.05
N SER A 57 -33.33 -12.02 53.85
CA SER A 57 -34.50 -11.21 53.50
C SER A 57 -34.15 -9.72 53.55
N VAL A 58 -34.71 -8.95 52.61
CA VAL A 58 -34.52 -7.50 52.55
C VAL A 58 -35.23 -6.82 53.72
N ASP A 59 -34.46 -6.11 54.53
CA ASP A 59 -34.89 -5.45 55.77
C ASP A 59 -35.52 -4.07 55.51
N SER A 60 -34.91 -3.30 54.61
CA SER A 60 -35.40 -1.98 54.20
C SER A 60 -35.00 -1.67 52.77
N VAL A 61 -35.83 -0.89 52.07
CA VAL A 61 -35.56 -0.36 50.72
C VAL A 61 -35.75 1.16 50.77
N THR A 62 -34.84 1.91 50.16
CA THR A 62 -34.88 3.37 50.06
C THR A 62 -34.59 3.76 48.62
N GLN A 63 -35.47 4.55 48.01
CA GLN A 63 -35.25 5.07 46.66
C GLN A 63 -34.17 6.16 46.68
N THR A 64 -33.17 6.01 45.82
CA THR A 64 -32.00 6.92 45.72
C THR A 64 -31.95 7.71 44.41
N SER A 65 -32.68 7.28 43.38
CA SER A 65 -32.95 8.06 42.16
C SER A 65 -34.26 7.58 41.52
N ALA A 66 -34.68 8.18 40.40
CA ALA A 66 -35.81 7.70 39.61
C ALA A 66 -35.67 6.23 39.13
N THR A 67 -34.44 5.70 39.07
CA THR A 67 -34.15 4.33 38.62
C THR A 67 -33.49 3.44 39.69
N ASP A 68 -32.85 4.02 40.69
CA ASP A 68 -31.97 3.29 41.61
C ASP A 68 -32.43 3.30 43.06
N VAL A 69 -32.24 2.15 43.71
CA VAL A 69 -32.57 1.92 45.11
C VAL A 69 -31.32 1.53 45.91
N THR A 70 -31.32 1.87 47.19
CA THR A 70 -30.45 1.25 48.19
C THR A 70 -31.30 0.38 49.12
N PHE A 71 -30.85 -0.83 49.41
CA PHE A 71 -31.53 -1.74 50.31
C PHE A 71 -30.55 -2.40 51.29
N VAL A 72 -31.08 -2.85 52.43
CA VAL A 72 -30.30 -3.44 53.53
C VAL A 72 -30.64 -4.91 53.67
N LEU A 73 -29.61 -5.74 53.82
CA LEU A 73 -29.67 -7.17 54.10
C LEU A 73 -29.04 -7.40 55.47
N LYS A 74 -29.84 -7.76 56.48
CA LYS A 74 -29.34 -8.08 57.84
C LYS A 74 -29.06 -9.59 57.95
N GLY A 75 -27.83 -10.00 57.62
CA GLY A 75 -27.37 -11.38 57.84
C GLY A 75 -27.04 -11.64 59.31
N SER A 76 -26.79 -12.90 59.65
CA SER A 76 -26.63 -13.38 61.04
C SER A 76 -25.41 -12.81 61.80
N TRP A 77 -24.52 -12.08 61.11
CA TRP A 77 -23.37 -11.39 61.69
C TRP A 77 -22.98 -10.20 60.83
N TYR A 78 -22.84 -10.42 59.52
CA TYR A 78 -22.59 -9.35 58.56
C TYR A 78 -23.90 -8.78 58.04
N SER A 79 -24.00 -7.45 58.00
CA SER A 79 -25.06 -6.74 57.27
C SER A 79 -24.49 -6.16 55.99
N PHE A 80 -25.27 -6.17 54.91
CA PHE A 80 -24.88 -5.67 53.60
C PHE A 80 -25.80 -4.52 53.18
N THR A 81 -25.22 -3.38 52.84
CA THR A 81 -25.93 -2.28 52.16
C THR A 81 -25.68 -2.43 50.67
N VAL A 82 -26.73 -2.61 49.88
CA VAL A 82 -26.67 -2.81 48.43
C VAL A 82 -27.32 -1.61 47.73
N THR A 83 -26.56 -0.90 46.90
CA THR A 83 -27.03 0.24 46.09
C THR A 83 -26.98 -0.12 44.62
N THR A 84 -28.11 -0.06 43.92
CA THR A 84 -28.13 -0.22 42.45
C THR A 84 -27.57 1.03 41.76
N LYS A 85 -27.08 0.88 40.53
CA LYS A 85 -26.66 1.99 39.67
C LYS A 85 -27.14 1.74 38.25
N GLY A 86 -27.78 2.75 37.65
CA GLY A 86 -28.26 2.71 36.26
C GLY A 86 -29.54 1.91 36.07
N GLY A 87 -30.37 1.76 37.11
CA GLY A 87 -31.59 0.96 37.01
C GLY A 87 -31.29 -0.53 36.94
N TYR A 88 -30.60 -1.04 37.97
CA TYR A 88 -30.13 -2.43 38.09
C TYR A 88 -29.04 -2.85 37.07
N GLU A 89 -28.50 -1.95 36.25
CA GLU A 89 -27.34 -2.25 35.37
C GLU A 89 -26.09 -2.70 36.16
N ASN A 90 -25.84 -2.15 37.34
CA ASN A 90 -24.76 -2.55 38.24
C ASN A 90 -25.24 -2.47 39.71
N ILE A 91 -24.54 -3.10 40.64
CA ILE A 91 -24.74 -2.90 42.08
C ILE A 91 -23.43 -2.61 42.81
N SER A 92 -23.53 -1.91 43.93
CA SER A 92 -22.41 -1.57 44.82
C SER A 92 -22.75 -2.07 46.22
N ILE A 93 -21.91 -2.90 46.82
CA ILE A 93 -22.17 -3.52 48.12
C ILE A 93 -21.15 -3.04 49.15
N VAL A 94 -21.64 -2.60 50.31
CA VAL A 94 -20.83 -2.34 51.51
C VAL A 94 -21.18 -3.37 52.56
N MET A 95 -20.20 -4.16 53.01
CA MET A 95 -20.39 -5.08 54.13
C MET A 95 -20.01 -4.39 55.45
N ARG A 96 -20.77 -4.67 56.50
CA ARG A 96 -20.51 -4.19 57.88
C ARG A 96 -20.60 -5.35 58.86
N ASN A 97 -19.78 -5.33 59.90
CA ASN A 97 -19.87 -6.27 61.02
C ASN A 97 -20.45 -5.58 62.29
N PRO A 98 -20.81 -6.33 63.35
CA PRO A 98 -21.42 -5.76 64.56
C PRO A 98 -20.45 -4.91 65.39
N GLN A 99 -19.15 -4.96 65.09
CA GLN A 99 -18.07 -4.26 65.78
C GLN A 99 -17.74 -2.91 65.12
N GLY A 100 -18.57 -2.45 64.17
CA GLY A 100 -18.38 -1.18 63.47
C GLY A 100 -17.39 -1.21 62.31
N GLY A 101 -16.82 -2.38 61.98
CA GLY A 101 -16.01 -2.56 60.78
C GLY A 101 -16.85 -2.41 59.50
N VAL A 102 -16.31 -1.75 58.49
CA VAL A 102 -16.97 -1.43 57.22
C VAL A 102 -16.03 -1.75 56.06
N SER A 103 -16.53 -2.32 54.97
CA SER A 103 -15.75 -2.53 53.75
C SER A 103 -15.70 -1.28 52.89
N ASP A 104 -14.69 -1.17 52.02
CA ASP A 104 -14.82 -0.31 50.85
C ASP A 104 -16.04 -0.73 50.01
N PRO A 105 -16.66 0.17 49.22
CA PRO A 105 -17.74 -0.19 48.32
C PRO A 105 -17.26 -1.17 47.24
N MET A 106 -17.79 -2.39 47.28
CA MET A 106 -17.48 -3.47 46.34
C MET A 106 -18.39 -3.35 45.11
N PRO A 107 -17.89 -3.00 43.91
CA PRO A 107 -18.70 -2.95 42.70
C PRO A 107 -18.90 -4.37 42.14
N LEU A 108 -20.15 -4.80 41.98
CA LEU A 108 -20.52 -6.01 41.27
C LEU A 108 -21.22 -5.63 39.95
N LYS A 109 -20.97 -6.40 38.90
CA LYS A 109 -21.49 -6.15 37.54
C LYS A 109 -22.21 -7.39 37.00
N PRO A 110 -23.05 -7.27 35.96
CA PRO A 110 -23.40 -8.37 35.06
C PRO A 110 -22.15 -8.79 34.25
N LEU A 111 -21.90 -10.09 34.06
CA LEU A 111 -20.58 -10.60 33.63
C LEU A 111 -20.49 -11.28 32.26
N ARG A 112 -19.24 -11.40 31.77
CA ARG A 112 -18.83 -12.10 30.53
C ARG A 112 -17.37 -12.65 30.61
N ARG A 113 -17.15 -13.97 30.41
CA ARG A 113 -15.83 -14.69 30.12
C ARG A 113 -14.76 -14.67 31.26
N MET A 114 -13.56 -15.30 31.31
CA MET A 114 -12.82 -16.54 30.83
C MET A 114 -11.39 -16.53 31.47
N SER A 115 -10.54 -17.58 31.66
CA SER A 115 -10.55 -19.06 31.53
C SER A 115 -9.67 -19.74 32.64
N PHE A 116 -9.73 -21.06 32.89
CA PHE A 116 -8.92 -21.95 33.80
C PHE A 116 -8.90 -21.79 35.36
N ALA A 117 -9.28 -22.86 36.09
CA ALA A 117 -9.52 -22.92 37.56
C ALA A 117 -8.74 -24.05 38.26
N LYS A 118 -8.50 -23.90 39.57
CA LYS A 118 -8.10 -24.97 40.50
C LYS A 118 -8.41 -24.59 41.96
N ASP A 119 -9.12 -25.46 42.69
CA ASP A 119 -9.53 -25.27 44.09
C ASP A 119 -10.35 -23.97 44.33
N GLU A 120 -11.14 -23.60 43.32
CA GLU A 120 -11.94 -22.36 43.28
C GLU A 120 -13.44 -22.62 43.40
N GLN A 121 -14.17 -21.61 43.91
CA GLN A 121 -15.62 -21.66 44.02
C GLN A 121 -16.27 -21.79 42.63
N ALA A 122 -17.19 -22.74 42.48
CA ALA A 122 -18.13 -22.87 41.38
C ALA A 122 -19.58 -22.91 41.90
N ILE A 123 -20.51 -22.41 41.09
CA ILE A 123 -21.94 -22.29 41.39
C ILE A 123 -22.72 -22.58 40.11
N PHE A 124 -23.70 -23.48 40.20
CA PHE A 124 -24.63 -23.81 39.12
C PHE A 124 -26.05 -23.48 39.61
N ILE A 125 -26.78 -22.68 38.82
CA ILE A 125 -28.17 -22.32 39.10
C ILE A 125 -29.02 -22.87 37.95
N VAL A 126 -29.86 -23.85 38.29
CA VAL A 126 -30.77 -24.54 37.37
C VAL A 126 -32.22 -24.28 37.79
N PRO A 127 -33.17 -24.22 36.84
CA PRO A 127 -34.59 -24.18 37.16
C PRO A 127 -35.06 -25.57 37.62
N ASP A 128 -35.90 -25.57 38.65
CA ASP A 128 -36.55 -26.76 39.23
C ASP A 128 -37.22 -27.65 38.16
N GLY A 129 -37.98 -27.03 37.25
CA GLY A 129 -38.46 -27.68 36.03
C GLY A 129 -37.39 -27.76 34.94
N PHE A 130 -36.51 -28.78 35.01
CA PHE A 130 -35.58 -29.20 33.94
C PHE A 130 -36.27 -29.44 32.58
N GLY A 131 -35.51 -29.43 31.49
CA GLY A 131 -36.02 -29.69 30.13
C GLY A 131 -35.21 -29.03 29.02
N GLU A 132 -35.34 -29.55 27.79
CA GLU A 132 -34.65 -29.00 26.62
C GLU A 132 -34.97 -27.50 26.43
N GLY A 133 -33.94 -26.67 26.20
CA GLY A 133 -34.09 -25.22 26.04
C GLY A 133 -34.28 -24.41 27.33
N LYS A 134 -34.44 -25.07 28.50
CA LYS A 134 -34.47 -24.37 29.80
C LYS A 134 -33.13 -23.66 30.08
N PRO A 135 -33.10 -22.53 30.80
CA PRO A 135 -31.85 -21.84 31.10
C PRO A 135 -30.95 -22.65 32.04
N VAL A 136 -29.63 -22.45 31.91
CA VAL A 136 -28.62 -22.80 32.92
C VAL A 136 -27.76 -21.57 33.14
N ILE A 137 -27.56 -21.19 34.40
CA ILE A 137 -26.56 -20.20 34.79
C ILE A 137 -25.44 -20.93 35.51
N SER A 138 -24.19 -20.68 35.12
CA SER A 138 -23.02 -21.20 35.82
C SER A 138 -21.95 -20.14 35.96
N THR A 139 -21.36 -20.08 37.15
CA THR A 139 -20.32 -19.10 37.49
C THR A 139 -19.28 -19.72 38.42
N TRP A 140 -18.03 -19.30 38.27
CA TRP A 140 -16.91 -19.83 39.06
C TRP A 140 -15.70 -18.89 39.02
N GLN A 141 -14.67 -19.13 39.84
CA GLN A 141 -13.43 -18.34 39.87
C GLN A 141 -12.28 -19.06 39.12
N TRP A 142 -11.44 -18.27 38.45
CA TRP A 142 -10.28 -18.73 37.68
C TRP A 142 -8.97 -18.40 38.40
N THR A 143 -8.25 -19.40 38.91
CA THR A 143 -7.01 -19.22 39.69
C THR A 143 -5.98 -18.38 38.94
N LYS A 144 -5.79 -18.64 37.64
CA LYS A 144 -5.02 -17.81 36.72
C LYS A 144 -5.58 -17.89 35.29
N ALA A 145 -6.06 -16.78 34.78
CA ALA A 145 -6.62 -16.66 33.44
C ALA A 145 -5.56 -16.65 32.33
N SER A 146 -6.01 -16.95 31.11
CA SER A 146 -5.20 -16.93 29.88
C SER A 146 -4.57 -15.56 29.57
N ASN A 147 -5.11 -14.47 30.11
CA ASN A 147 -4.51 -13.12 30.06
C ASN A 147 -3.44 -12.86 31.14
N GLY A 148 -3.09 -13.87 31.95
CA GLY A 148 -2.08 -13.82 33.00
C GLY A 148 -2.59 -13.42 34.39
N LYS A 149 -3.79 -12.84 34.51
CA LYS A 149 -4.34 -12.36 35.79
C LYS A 149 -4.83 -13.49 36.69
N THR A 150 -4.72 -13.30 38.00
CA THR A 150 -5.15 -14.28 39.02
C THR A 150 -6.53 -13.99 39.58
N LYS A 151 -7.28 -15.04 39.94
CA LYS A 151 -8.65 -14.99 40.49
C LYS A 151 -9.65 -14.24 39.59
N GLU A 152 -9.63 -14.36 38.26
CA GLU A 152 -10.68 -13.73 37.44
C GLU A 152 -12.03 -14.48 37.56
N PRO A 153 -13.18 -13.79 37.59
CA PRO A 153 -14.48 -14.44 37.61
C PRO A 153 -14.86 -15.02 36.24
N SER A 154 -15.72 -16.03 36.24
CA SER A 154 -16.31 -16.67 35.08
C SER A 154 -17.83 -16.67 35.22
N PHE A 155 -18.56 -16.33 34.17
CA PHE A 155 -20.03 -16.43 34.13
C PHE A 155 -20.47 -16.94 32.76
N ARG A 156 -21.49 -17.82 32.73
CA ARG A 156 -22.23 -18.28 31.55
C ARG A 156 -23.73 -18.28 31.84
N ALA A 157 -24.50 -17.96 30.80
CA ALA A 157 -25.94 -18.18 30.75
C ALA A 157 -26.23 -18.85 29.39
N GLU A 158 -26.60 -20.12 29.44
CA GLU A 158 -26.78 -21.00 28.28
C GLU A 158 -28.12 -21.74 28.42
N THR A 159 -28.42 -22.69 27.52
CA THR A 159 -29.62 -23.54 27.62
C THR A 159 -29.28 -25.02 27.75
N GLN A 160 -30.10 -25.75 28.51
CA GLN A 160 -30.05 -27.21 28.65
C GLN A 160 -30.28 -27.87 27.29
N LYS A 161 -29.42 -28.84 26.96
CA LYS A 161 -29.46 -29.62 25.72
C LYS A 161 -29.24 -31.10 25.98
N ASN A 162 -29.77 -31.95 25.10
CA ASN A 162 -29.74 -33.40 25.22
C ASN A 162 -30.38 -33.89 26.54
N VAL A 163 -31.48 -33.26 26.97
CA VAL A 163 -32.06 -33.52 28.29
C VAL A 163 -32.76 -34.89 28.32
N THR A 164 -32.40 -35.71 29.30
CA THR A 164 -32.90 -37.08 29.50
C THR A 164 -33.19 -37.36 30.97
N GLY A 165 -34.05 -38.33 31.28
CA GLY A 165 -34.42 -38.69 32.65
C GLY A 165 -35.46 -37.77 33.32
N LEU A 166 -36.14 -36.91 32.55
CA LEU A 166 -37.25 -36.08 33.05
C LEU A 166 -38.34 -36.94 33.70
N GLY A 167 -38.83 -36.52 34.87
CA GLY A 167 -39.80 -37.29 35.66
C GLY A 167 -39.20 -38.46 36.44
N THR A 168 -37.87 -38.54 36.57
CA THR A 168 -37.17 -39.54 37.38
C THR A 168 -36.22 -38.87 38.38
N ASP A 169 -35.74 -39.64 39.36
CA ASP A 169 -34.76 -39.18 40.35
C ASP A 169 -33.38 -38.80 39.75
N THR A 170 -33.14 -39.03 38.45
CA THR A 170 -31.85 -38.76 37.80
C THR A 170 -32.03 -38.06 36.46
N VAL A 171 -31.82 -36.74 36.43
CA VAL A 171 -31.94 -35.93 35.21
C VAL A 171 -30.55 -35.63 34.65
N LYS A 172 -30.33 -35.94 33.38
CA LYS A 172 -29.07 -35.63 32.67
C LYS A 172 -29.30 -34.54 31.64
N PHE A 173 -28.43 -33.55 31.63
CA PHE A 173 -28.42 -32.50 30.61
C PHE A 173 -26.99 -32.10 30.27
N SER A 174 -26.83 -31.38 29.18
CA SER A 174 -25.55 -30.82 28.74
C SER A 174 -25.75 -29.38 28.29
N TYR A 175 -24.67 -28.60 28.27
CA TYR A 175 -24.66 -27.32 27.56
C TYR A 175 -23.23 -27.04 27.07
N LYS A 176 -23.14 -26.55 25.84
CA LYS A 176 -21.87 -26.09 25.27
C LYS A 176 -21.68 -24.63 25.60
N SER A 177 -20.48 -24.27 26.01
CA SER A 177 -20.04 -22.89 26.12
C SER A 177 -18.60 -22.77 25.61
N TYR A 178 -17.65 -22.31 26.44
CA TYR A 178 -16.21 -22.47 26.14
C TYR A 178 -15.77 -23.95 26.21
N TYR A 179 -16.34 -24.69 27.16
CA TYR A 179 -16.20 -26.14 27.32
C TYR A 179 -17.49 -26.85 26.91
N ASP A 180 -17.42 -28.15 26.64
CA ASP A 180 -18.61 -29.00 26.63
C ASP A 180 -18.87 -29.50 28.05
N ILE A 181 -19.96 -29.03 28.66
CA ILE A 181 -20.32 -29.31 30.05
C ILE A 181 -21.48 -30.31 30.07
N LYS A 182 -21.33 -31.38 30.85
CA LYS A 182 -22.34 -32.42 31.09
C LYS A 182 -22.69 -32.41 32.57
N CYS A 183 -23.97 -32.47 32.89
CA CYS A 183 -24.47 -32.43 34.26
C CYS A 183 -25.40 -33.62 34.51
N THR A 184 -25.23 -34.31 35.64
CA THR A 184 -26.18 -35.31 36.15
C THR A 184 -26.73 -34.82 37.47
N TRP A 185 -28.02 -34.55 37.52
CA TRP A 185 -28.75 -34.29 38.77
C TRP A 185 -29.15 -35.63 39.39
N ASP A 186 -28.85 -35.82 40.68
CA ASP A 186 -29.30 -36.94 41.51
C ASP A 186 -30.19 -36.39 42.64
N GLY A 187 -31.50 -36.55 42.48
CA GLY A 187 -32.51 -36.09 43.44
C GLY A 187 -32.58 -36.88 44.74
N LYS A 188 -31.83 -37.99 44.89
CA LYS A 188 -31.72 -38.74 46.15
C LYS A 188 -30.55 -38.25 47.01
N LYS A 189 -29.48 -37.76 46.37
CA LYS A 189 -28.35 -37.11 47.03
C LYS A 189 -28.54 -35.59 47.19
N ASP A 190 -29.46 -35.01 46.44
CA ASP A 190 -29.65 -33.56 46.28
C ASP A 190 -28.41 -32.88 45.66
N GLN A 191 -27.86 -33.52 44.62
CA GLN A 191 -26.51 -33.28 44.11
C GLN A 191 -26.47 -33.14 42.58
N LEU A 192 -25.62 -32.26 42.08
CA LEU A 192 -25.32 -32.09 40.65
C LEU A 192 -23.87 -32.50 40.35
N ASP A 193 -23.69 -33.64 39.71
CA ASP A 193 -22.37 -34.09 39.21
C ASP A 193 -22.06 -33.32 37.92
N VAL A 194 -20.91 -32.63 37.84
CA VAL A 194 -20.57 -31.75 36.70
C VAL A 194 -19.24 -32.15 36.05
N TRP A 195 -19.32 -32.56 34.79
CA TRP A 195 -18.18 -32.97 33.98
C TRP A 195 -17.87 -31.91 32.91
N VAL A 196 -16.61 -31.50 32.83
CA VAL A 196 -16.13 -30.45 31.92
C VAL A 196 -15.17 -31.07 30.90
N THR A 197 -15.38 -30.79 29.60
CA THR A 197 -14.57 -31.36 28.52
C THR A 197 -13.95 -30.27 27.65
N GLU A 198 -12.64 -30.36 27.40
CA GLU A 198 -11.88 -29.53 26.45
C GLU A 198 -11.13 -30.43 25.46
N GLY A 199 -11.61 -30.50 24.21
CA GLY A 199 -11.01 -31.33 23.17
C GLY A 199 -10.99 -32.82 23.54
N ALA A 200 -9.81 -33.35 23.85
CA ALA A 200 -9.61 -34.75 24.26
C ALA A 200 -9.52 -34.94 25.78
N HIS A 201 -9.49 -33.86 26.57
CA HIS A 201 -9.44 -33.92 28.03
C HIS A 201 -10.84 -33.74 28.64
N SER A 202 -11.15 -34.51 29.68
CA SER A 202 -12.40 -34.42 30.43
C SER A 202 -12.09 -34.62 31.92
N GLU A 203 -12.63 -33.75 32.77
CA GLU A 203 -12.40 -33.72 34.21
C GLU A 203 -13.74 -33.60 34.94
N ASP A 204 -13.83 -34.24 36.11
CA ASP A 204 -14.97 -34.11 37.03
C ASP A 204 -14.70 -32.90 37.93
N VAL A 205 -15.65 -31.96 37.99
CA VAL A 205 -15.58 -30.77 38.86
C VAL A 205 -16.03 -31.10 40.29
N GLY A 206 -16.61 -32.29 40.50
CA GLY A 206 -16.98 -32.84 41.80
C GLY A 206 -18.43 -32.59 42.20
N ASP A 207 -18.80 -33.21 43.33
CA ASP A 207 -20.13 -33.29 43.92
C ASP A 207 -20.71 -31.91 44.32
N MET A 208 -21.48 -31.27 43.42
CA MET A 208 -22.13 -29.97 43.72
C MET A 208 -23.43 -30.19 44.50
N ILE A 209 -23.36 -30.22 45.83
CA ILE A 209 -24.53 -30.32 46.72
C ILE A 209 -25.42 -29.07 46.59
N ARG A 210 -26.75 -29.24 46.47
CA ARG A 210 -27.71 -28.14 46.37
C ARG A 210 -27.68 -27.26 47.62
N SER A 211 -27.15 -26.04 47.45
CA SER A 211 -27.02 -25.08 48.56
C SER A 211 -28.34 -24.37 48.90
N ALA A 212 -29.29 -24.29 47.96
CA ALA A 212 -30.58 -23.63 48.14
C ALA A 212 -31.61 -24.06 47.08
N ILE A 213 -32.90 -23.89 47.39
CA ILE A 213 -33.97 -23.75 46.40
C ILE A 213 -34.29 -22.25 46.31
N ILE A 214 -34.26 -21.68 45.09
CA ILE A 214 -34.57 -20.26 44.86
C ILE A 214 -36.06 -20.13 44.52
N GLU A 215 -36.88 -20.21 45.56
CA GLU A 215 -38.29 -19.86 45.48
C GLU A 215 -38.50 -18.34 45.64
N ARG A 216 -39.63 -17.86 45.13
CA ARG A 216 -40.13 -16.53 45.49
C ARG A 216 -40.87 -16.68 46.80
N SER A 217 -40.51 -15.88 47.81
CA SER A 217 -41.32 -15.71 49.02
C SER A 217 -42.76 -15.44 48.59
N THR A 218 -43.71 -16.30 48.94
CA THR A 218 -45.12 -16.13 48.59
C THR A 218 -45.67 -14.92 49.32
N HIS A 219 -45.76 -13.80 48.61
CA HIS A 219 -46.38 -12.60 49.16
C HIS A 219 -47.87 -12.88 49.39
N SER A 220 -48.51 -12.24 50.38
CA SER A 220 -49.94 -12.38 50.70
C SER A 220 -50.92 -12.00 49.57
N HIS A 221 -50.38 -11.60 48.42
CA HIS A 221 -51.08 -11.19 47.21
C HIS A 221 -50.58 -11.91 45.95
N ASP A 222 -49.64 -12.88 46.06
CA ASP A 222 -49.38 -13.83 44.98
C ASP A 222 -50.60 -14.75 44.85
N PHE A 223 -51.27 -14.66 43.71
CA PHE A 223 -52.63 -15.19 43.50
C PHE A 223 -52.62 -16.72 43.31
N ASN A 224 -52.51 -17.45 44.42
CA ASN A 224 -52.72 -18.90 44.44
C ASN A 224 -54.14 -19.19 43.88
N PRO A 225 -54.35 -20.22 43.03
CA PRO A 225 -55.71 -20.59 42.61
C PRO A 225 -56.57 -20.90 43.85
N PRO A 226 -57.88 -20.62 43.79
CA PRO A 226 -58.75 -20.81 44.95
C PRO A 226 -58.67 -22.25 45.44
N PHE A 227 -58.49 -22.42 46.75
CA PHE A 227 -58.64 -23.73 47.39
C PHE A 227 -60.00 -24.33 46.98
N PRO A 228 -60.07 -25.65 46.70
CA PRO A 228 -61.35 -26.29 46.42
C PRO A 228 -62.31 -26.05 47.60
N PRO A 229 -63.61 -25.85 47.35
CA PRO A 229 -64.56 -25.56 48.41
C PRO A 229 -64.54 -26.69 49.45
N PRO A 230 -64.45 -26.35 50.76
CA PRO A 230 -64.23 -27.35 51.80
C PRO A 230 -65.35 -28.37 51.86
N THR A 231 -64.98 -29.60 52.19
CA THR A 231 -65.92 -30.71 52.33
C THR A 231 -66.77 -30.56 53.59
N LYS A 232 -67.99 -31.11 53.57
CA LYS A 232 -68.98 -30.90 54.62
C LYS A 232 -68.49 -31.27 56.03
N SER A 233 -67.58 -32.24 56.12
CA SER A 233 -66.87 -32.69 57.33
C SER A 233 -65.96 -31.64 57.98
N GLU A 234 -65.39 -30.71 57.21
CA GLU A 234 -64.45 -29.71 57.73
C GLU A 234 -65.18 -28.56 58.45
N CYS A 235 -66.45 -28.34 58.13
CA CYS A 235 -67.30 -27.33 58.76
C CYS A 235 -67.75 -27.70 60.19
N GLU A 236 -67.71 -28.99 60.57
CA GLU A 236 -68.25 -29.46 61.86
C GLU A 236 -67.30 -29.18 63.06
N HIS A 237 -66.05 -28.80 62.79
CA HIS A 237 -65.04 -28.50 63.83
C HIS A 237 -64.95 -27.01 64.23
N TYR A 238 -65.74 -26.12 63.61
CA TYR A 238 -65.81 -24.70 64.01
C TYR A 238 -66.81 -24.51 65.17
N LEU A 239 -66.27 -24.26 66.37
CA LEU A 239 -67.06 -23.98 67.58
C LEU A 239 -67.39 -22.47 67.74
N PRO A 240 -68.47 -22.10 68.44
CA PRO A 240 -69.53 -22.97 68.99
C PRO A 240 -70.88 -22.83 68.24
N GLN A 241 -71.53 -23.95 67.97
CA GLN A 241 -72.96 -23.96 67.61
C GLN A 241 -73.82 -23.60 68.85
N PRO A 242 -74.94 -22.88 68.69
CA PRO A 242 -75.78 -22.45 69.81
C PRO A 242 -76.57 -23.62 70.41
N GLN A 243 -75.99 -24.28 71.42
CA GLN A 243 -76.64 -25.34 72.17
C GLN A 243 -77.51 -24.74 73.29
N ALA A 244 -78.76 -25.19 73.42
CA ALA A 244 -79.70 -24.67 74.41
C ALA A 244 -79.21 -24.99 75.83
N SER A 245 -78.97 -23.95 76.64
CA SER A 245 -78.25 -24.05 77.92
C SER A 245 -79.03 -24.67 79.08
N LEU A 246 -80.29 -25.08 78.87
CA LEU A 246 -81.10 -25.82 79.84
C LEU A 246 -81.95 -26.89 79.14
N PRO A 247 -82.13 -28.08 79.73
CA PRO A 247 -83.12 -29.05 79.28
C PRO A 247 -84.54 -28.50 79.49
N ARG A 248 -85.45 -28.77 78.55
CA ARG A 248 -86.87 -28.41 78.71
C ARG A 248 -87.48 -29.22 79.85
N LEU A 249 -87.83 -28.56 80.95
CA LEU A 249 -88.68 -29.15 81.99
C LEU A 249 -90.06 -29.45 81.42
N VAL A 250 -90.43 -30.73 81.38
CA VAL A 250 -91.73 -31.23 80.85
C VAL A 250 -92.71 -31.59 81.99
N CYS A 251 -92.25 -31.55 83.24
CA CYS A 251 -93.11 -31.63 84.40
C CYS A 251 -93.84 -30.29 84.64
N PRO A 252 -95.04 -30.29 85.26
CA PRO A 252 -95.59 -29.07 85.84
C PRO A 252 -94.57 -28.43 86.78
N LEU A 253 -94.49 -27.09 86.77
CA LEU A 253 -93.64 -26.34 87.69
C LEU A 253 -93.90 -26.81 89.13
N PRO A 254 -92.86 -27.14 89.92
CA PRO A 254 -93.06 -27.33 91.34
C PRO A 254 -93.44 -25.97 91.92
N PHE A 255 -94.73 -25.77 92.20
CA PHE A 255 -95.11 -24.78 93.19
C PHE A 255 -94.47 -25.25 94.52
N PRO A 256 -93.55 -24.47 95.09
CA PRO A 256 -92.82 -24.88 96.28
C PRO A 256 -93.81 -25.16 97.41
N LYS A 257 -93.65 -26.31 98.06
CA LYS A 257 -94.63 -26.85 99.02
C LYS A 257 -94.59 -26.14 100.36
N ASP A 258 -93.48 -25.47 100.65
CA ASP A 258 -93.31 -24.64 101.83
C ASP A 258 -92.53 -23.33 101.52
N LEU A 259 -92.42 -22.47 102.54
CA LEU A 259 -91.77 -21.18 102.44
C LEU A 259 -90.25 -21.28 102.19
N LEU A 260 -89.61 -22.38 102.62
CA LEU A 260 -88.18 -22.60 102.51
C LEU A 260 -87.80 -23.01 101.08
N GLU A 261 -88.55 -23.93 100.48
CA GLU A 261 -88.45 -24.30 99.07
C GLU A 261 -88.75 -23.10 98.15
N THR A 262 -89.65 -22.20 98.58
CA THR A 262 -89.93 -20.92 97.89
C THR A 262 -88.73 -19.98 97.92
N LEU A 263 -88.10 -19.82 99.08
CA LEU A 263 -86.88 -19.03 99.26
C LEU A 263 -85.69 -19.59 98.49
N ALA A 264 -85.54 -20.92 98.45
CA ALA A 264 -84.48 -21.58 97.68
C ALA A 264 -84.65 -21.35 96.16
N HIS A 265 -85.85 -21.52 95.62
CA HIS A 265 -86.13 -21.27 94.20
C HIS A 265 -85.98 -19.79 93.82
N THR A 266 -86.41 -18.85 94.66
CA THR A 266 -86.23 -17.42 94.39
C THR A 266 -84.77 -16.99 94.49
N ALA A 267 -83.99 -17.52 95.45
CA ALA A 267 -82.55 -17.29 95.52
C ALA A 267 -81.81 -17.80 94.28
N ALA A 268 -82.10 -19.03 93.84
CA ALA A 268 -81.49 -19.61 92.63
C ALA A 268 -81.87 -18.84 91.35
N TYR A 269 -83.10 -18.34 91.25
CA TYR A 269 -83.53 -17.50 90.14
C TYR A 269 -82.81 -16.14 90.13
N VAL A 270 -82.66 -15.50 91.30
CA VAL A 270 -81.92 -14.23 91.44
C VAL A 270 -80.44 -14.41 91.09
N ASP A 271 -79.81 -15.50 91.52
CA ASP A 271 -78.41 -15.83 91.17
C ASP A 271 -78.25 -16.07 89.65
N GLN A 272 -79.16 -16.83 89.04
CA GLN A 272 -79.18 -17.04 87.59
C GLN A 272 -79.38 -15.72 86.82
N CYS A 273 -80.25 -14.83 87.29
CA CYS A 273 -80.41 -13.49 86.72
C CYS A 273 -79.14 -12.64 86.89
N GLY A 274 -78.45 -12.73 88.03
CA GLY A 274 -77.18 -12.06 88.28
C GLY A 274 -76.08 -12.55 87.32
N TYR A 275 -75.94 -13.86 87.16
CA TYR A 275 -75.01 -14.48 86.21
C TYR A 275 -75.29 -14.04 84.76
N LEU A 276 -76.57 -14.07 84.33
CA LEU A 276 -76.95 -13.66 82.99
C LEU A 276 -76.72 -12.16 82.74
N ALA A 277 -77.01 -11.30 83.72
CA ALA A 277 -76.72 -9.87 83.64
C ALA A 277 -75.21 -9.61 83.55
N LYS A 278 -74.39 -10.34 84.32
CA LYS A 278 -72.93 -10.22 84.29
C LYS A 278 -72.35 -10.72 82.96
N TYR A 279 -72.79 -11.89 82.48
CA TYR A 279 -72.39 -12.42 81.17
C TYR A 279 -72.76 -11.46 80.02
N ALA A 280 -73.94 -10.82 80.08
CA ALA A 280 -74.34 -9.81 79.11
C ALA A 280 -73.46 -8.55 79.17
N GLN A 281 -73.11 -8.06 80.37
CA GLN A 281 -72.18 -6.94 80.56
C GLN A 281 -70.80 -7.25 79.94
N ASP A 282 -70.25 -8.41 80.25
CA ASP A 282 -68.89 -8.80 79.81
C ASP A 282 -68.85 -9.06 78.30
N ARG A 283 -69.93 -9.61 77.72
CA ARG A 283 -70.08 -9.73 76.25
C ARG A 283 -70.23 -8.39 75.56
N PHE A 284 -70.93 -7.42 76.17
CA PHE A 284 -71.04 -6.07 75.61
C PHE A 284 -69.67 -5.37 75.62
N ALA A 285 -68.94 -5.44 76.73
CA ALA A 285 -67.61 -4.84 76.86
C ALA A 285 -66.58 -5.44 75.87
N ALA A 286 -66.63 -6.76 75.63
CA ALA A 286 -65.80 -7.40 74.60
C ALA A 286 -66.16 -6.92 73.18
N LEU A 287 -67.46 -6.85 72.84
CA LEU A 287 -67.92 -6.40 71.54
C LEU A 287 -67.58 -4.93 71.26
N ASP A 288 -67.66 -4.08 72.29
CA ASP A 288 -67.28 -2.66 72.23
C ASP A 288 -65.77 -2.49 71.95
N ALA A 289 -64.92 -3.29 72.60
CA ALA A 289 -63.48 -3.32 72.34
C ALA A 289 -63.14 -3.80 70.91
N ASP A 290 -63.78 -4.87 70.43
CA ASP A 290 -63.60 -5.38 69.06
C ASP A 290 -64.09 -4.36 68.01
N TYR A 291 -65.19 -3.65 68.30
CA TYR A 291 -65.71 -2.57 67.44
C TYR A 291 -64.74 -1.38 67.38
N HIS A 292 -64.18 -0.96 68.51
CA HIS A 292 -63.15 0.08 68.57
C HIS A 292 -61.87 -0.31 67.83
N LEU A 293 -61.39 -1.56 67.97
CA LEU A 293 -60.26 -2.07 67.20
C LEU A 293 -60.54 -2.05 65.69
N SER A 294 -61.74 -2.45 65.28
CA SER A 294 -62.20 -2.43 63.88
C SER A 294 -62.25 -1.01 63.32
N LEU A 295 -62.64 -0.01 64.12
CA LEU A 295 -62.64 1.40 63.71
C LEU A 295 -61.22 1.94 63.45
N GLU A 296 -60.22 1.58 64.26
CA GLU A 296 -58.83 1.99 64.01
C GLU A 296 -58.25 1.30 62.76
N GLN A 297 -58.57 0.02 62.53
CA GLN A 297 -58.20 -0.66 61.27
C GLN A 297 -58.81 0.03 60.04
N ILE A 298 -60.09 0.44 60.10
CA ILE A 298 -60.75 1.17 59.01
C ILE A 298 -60.12 2.55 58.77
N LYS A 299 -59.65 3.24 59.82
CA LYS A 299 -58.89 4.51 59.67
C LYS A 299 -57.54 4.27 58.99
N ALA A 300 -56.77 3.27 59.42
CA ALA A 300 -55.49 2.93 58.83
C ALA A 300 -55.62 2.58 57.34
N LEU A 301 -56.57 1.71 56.98
CA LEU A 301 -56.85 1.32 55.60
C LEU A 301 -57.28 2.51 54.72
N LYS A 302 -58.01 3.50 55.26
CA LYS A 302 -58.33 4.74 54.51
C LYS A 302 -57.08 5.55 54.16
N ILE A 303 -56.16 5.72 55.10
CA ILE A 303 -54.90 6.43 54.89
C ILE A 303 -54.03 5.68 53.86
N GLU A 304 -54.00 4.35 53.91
CA GLU A 304 -53.31 3.52 52.92
C GLU A 304 -53.92 3.67 51.51
N ILE A 305 -55.25 3.62 51.39
CA ILE A 305 -55.95 3.86 50.12
C ILE A 305 -55.65 5.25 49.54
N GLU A 306 -55.56 6.29 50.39
CA GLU A 306 -55.20 7.64 49.97
C GLU A 306 -53.76 7.71 49.43
N ASN A 307 -52.80 7.13 50.16
CA ASN A 307 -51.39 7.03 49.72
C ASN A 307 -51.23 6.22 48.42
N ILE A 308 -51.95 5.10 48.26
CA ILE A 308 -51.95 4.29 47.04
C ILE A 308 -52.51 5.10 45.85
N ASN A 309 -53.60 5.85 46.03
CA ASN A 309 -54.15 6.70 44.98
C ASN A 309 -53.23 7.86 44.60
N LYS A 310 -52.53 8.47 45.56
CA LYS A 310 -51.49 9.48 45.29
C LYS A 310 -50.34 8.89 44.45
N THR A 311 -49.79 7.77 44.89
CA THR A 311 -48.70 7.05 44.20
C THR A 311 -49.10 6.64 42.78
N LYS A 312 -50.34 6.18 42.60
CA LYS A 312 -50.92 5.88 41.28
C LYS A 312 -51.00 7.12 40.37
N GLY A 313 -51.30 8.29 40.93
CA GLY A 313 -51.27 9.57 40.20
C GLY A 313 -49.86 9.92 39.70
N GLU A 314 -48.88 9.90 40.61
CA GLU A 314 -47.47 10.18 40.32
C GLU A 314 -46.92 9.23 39.23
N LEU A 315 -47.14 7.92 39.39
CA LEU A 315 -46.76 6.90 38.39
C LEU A 315 -47.48 7.07 37.03
N THR A 316 -48.67 7.67 37.01
CA THR A 316 -49.37 7.98 35.75
C THR A 316 -48.69 9.13 35.02
N THR A 317 -48.29 10.19 35.75
CA THR A 317 -47.53 11.30 35.18
C THR A 317 -46.17 10.85 34.65
N ASP A 318 -45.43 10.03 35.39
CA ASP A 318 -44.13 9.49 34.95
C ASP A 318 -44.27 8.61 33.71
N ARG A 319 -45.29 7.75 33.66
CA ARG A 319 -45.62 6.93 32.47
C ARG A 319 -45.85 7.81 31.24
N ASP A 320 -46.64 8.87 31.37
CA ASP A 320 -47.03 9.70 30.24
C ASP A 320 -45.87 10.59 29.76
N ALA A 321 -45.01 11.04 30.69
CA ALA A 321 -43.73 11.68 30.35
C ALA A 321 -42.77 10.71 29.63
N ALA A 322 -42.70 9.44 30.05
CA ALA A 322 -41.90 8.41 29.39
C ALA A 322 -42.41 8.09 27.97
N ILE A 323 -43.73 8.02 27.78
CA ILE A 323 -44.37 7.86 26.46
C ILE A 323 -44.01 9.03 25.54
N ALA A 324 -44.15 10.27 26.02
CA ALA A 324 -43.78 11.46 25.24
C ALA A 324 -42.29 11.50 24.86
N LYS A 325 -41.40 11.01 25.74
CA LYS A 325 -39.96 10.86 25.46
C LYS A 325 -39.69 9.76 24.42
N ALA A 326 -40.37 8.62 24.52
CA ALA A 326 -40.25 7.52 23.56
C ALA A 326 -40.74 7.92 22.16
N GLN A 327 -41.80 8.73 22.06
CA GLN A 327 -42.30 9.24 20.79
C GLN A 327 -41.29 10.19 20.12
N LYS A 328 -40.71 11.14 20.86
CA LYS A 328 -39.63 12.01 20.34
C LYS A 328 -38.40 11.24 19.86
N LEU A 329 -38.06 10.12 20.54
CA LEU A 329 -36.97 9.24 20.11
C LEU A 329 -37.30 8.47 18.83
N ARG A 330 -38.56 8.09 18.61
CA ARG A 330 -39.04 7.54 17.32
C ARG A 330 -38.94 8.57 16.19
N GLU A 331 -39.43 9.78 16.41
CA GLU A 331 -39.36 10.87 15.42
C GLU A 331 -37.90 11.20 15.03
N ALA A 332 -36.97 11.18 15.99
CA ALA A 332 -35.54 11.34 15.74
C ALA A 332 -34.93 10.15 14.97
N LEU A 333 -35.36 8.91 15.26
CA LEU A 333 -34.89 7.70 14.56
C LEU A 333 -35.38 7.68 13.10
N ASP A 334 -36.65 7.96 12.85
CA ASP A 334 -37.23 8.02 11.50
C ASP A 334 -36.56 9.11 10.64
N LYS A 335 -36.15 10.23 11.27
CA LYS A 335 -35.33 11.23 10.60
C LYS A 335 -33.93 10.68 10.28
N ALA A 336 -33.23 10.09 11.25
CA ALA A 336 -31.89 9.55 11.05
C ALA A 336 -31.84 8.45 9.97
N LEU A 337 -32.90 7.65 9.84
CA LEU A 337 -33.06 6.67 8.75
C LEU A 337 -33.17 7.34 7.37
N LYS A 338 -33.99 8.39 7.25
CA LYS A 338 -34.12 9.18 5.99
C LYS A 338 -32.83 9.91 5.63
N ASP A 339 -32.15 10.50 6.60
CA ASP A 339 -30.85 11.14 6.40
C ASP A 339 -29.81 10.09 5.93
N GLY A 340 -29.83 8.89 6.54
CA GLY A 340 -29.01 7.73 6.13
C GLY A 340 -29.27 7.24 4.71
N GLU A 341 -30.54 7.13 4.28
CA GLU A 341 -30.88 6.86 2.88
C GLU A 341 -30.34 7.92 1.92
N GLY A 342 -30.38 9.20 2.32
CA GLY A 342 -29.82 10.31 1.57
C GLY A 342 -28.32 10.15 1.35
N TYR A 343 -27.57 9.88 2.41
CA TYR A 343 -26.13 9.61 2.32
C TYR A 343 -25.83 8.36 1.47
N GLN A 344 -26.62 7.29 1.56
CA GLN A 344 -26.40 6.09 0.75
C GLN A 344 -26.62 6.33 -0.76
N LYS A 345 -27.61 7.17 -1.12
CA LYS A 345 -27.83 7.62 -2.50
C LYS A 345 -26.66 8.47 -3.00
N GLU A 346 -26.12 9.36 -2.16
CA GLU A 346 -24.96 10.19 -2.52
C GLU A 346 -23.65 9.40 -2.63
N ILE A 347 -23.39 8.44 -1.72
CA ILE A 347 -22.26 7.50 -1.84
C ILE A 347 -22.35 6.72 -3.16
N THR A 348 -23.54 6.29 -3.56
CA THR A 348 -23.76 5.60 -4.84
C THR A 348 -23.46 6.52 -6.04
N ARG A 349 -23.86 7.79 -5.96
CA ARG A 349 -23.56 8.81 -6.98
C ARG A 349 -22.06 9.07 -7.11
N LEU A 350 -21.37 9.27 -5.98
CA LEU A 350 -19.92 9.53 -5.93
C LEU A 350 -19.10 8.34 -6.42
N ASN A 351 -19.46 7.11 -6.02
CA ASN A 351 -18.82 5.89 -6.52
C ASN A 351 -18.93 5.74 -8.05
N LYS A 352 -20.08 6.14 -8.64
CA LYS A 352 -20.20 6.17 -10.10
C LYS A 352 -19.24 7.19 -10.72
N VAL A 353 -19.20 8.43 -10.22
CA VAL A 353 -18.28 9.48 -10.73
C VAL A 353 -16.82 9.02 -10.66
N ILE A 354 -16.41 8.38 -9.56
CA ILE A 354 -15.05 7.84 -9.39
C ILE A 354 -14.77 6.71 -10.39
N SER A 355 -15.77 5.89 -10.75
CA SER A 355 -15.62 4.86 -11.77
C SER A 355 -15.52 5.45 -13.18
N ASP A 356 -16.31 6.49 -13.48
CA ASP A 356 -16.31 7.18 -14.77
C ASP A 356 -14.98 7.97 -14.98
N ASP A 357 -14.37 8.52 -13.93
CA ASP A 357 -13.05 9.16 -14.00
C ASP A 357 -11.90 8.15 -14.17
N LYS A 358 -11.92 7.02 -13.46
CA LYS A 358 -10.92 5.94 -13.64
C LYS A 358 -10.85 5.41 -15.07
N LEU A 359 -11.95 5.44 -15.81
CA LEU A 359 -11.97 5.09 -17.24
C LEU A 359 -11.24 6.14 -18.09
N LYS A 360 -11.44 7.43 -17.83
CA LYS A 360 -10.71 8.53 -18.50
C LYS A 360 -9.22 8.50 -18.18
N ASP A 361 -8.84 8.23 -16.93
CA ASP A 361 -7.44 8.08 -16.53
C ASP A 361 -6.76 6.95 -17.33
N ALA A 362 -7.43 5.81 -17.50
CA ALA A 362 -6.92 4.69 -18.29
C ALA A 362 -6.79 5.01 -19.80
N GLU A 363 -7.66 5.87 -20.34
CA GLU A 363 -7.53 6.38 -21.72
C GLU A 363 -6.39 7.40 -21.85
N ALA A 364 -6.27 8.34 -20.90
CA ALA A 364 -5.18 9.31 -20.83
C ALA A 364 -3.81 8.62 -20.68
N LEU A 365 -3.73 7.50 -19.94
CA LEU A 365 -2.52 6.69 -19.78
C LEU A 365 -2.09 6.05 -21.12
N LYS A 366 -3.03 5.49 -21.88
CA LYS A 366 -2.76 4.97 -23.25
C LYS A 366 -2.29 6.07 -24.20
N VAL A 367 -2.88 7.27 -24.13
CA VAL A 367 -2.44 8.42 -24.91
C VAL A 367 -1.00 8.81 -24.52
N LEU A 368 -0.69 8.91 -23.22
CA LEU A 368 0.66 9.20 -22.72
C LEU A 368 1.69 8.15 -23.14
N GLU A 369 1.36 6.87 -23.09
CA GLU A 369 2.25 5.79 -23.55
C GLU A 369 2.53 5.89 -25.05
N LYS A 370 1.48 6.14 -25.87
CA LYS A 370 1.66 6.38 -27.30
C LYS A 370 2.53 7.62 -27.55
N THR A 371 2.24 8.75 -26.92
CA THR A 371 3.02 9.99 -27.09
C THR A 371 4.48 9.82 -26.65
N ARG A 372 4.76 8.99 -25.63
CA ARG A 372 6.14 8.62 -25.24
C ARG A 372 6.83 7.76 -26.30
N ALA A 373 6.13 6.82 -26.92
CA ALA A 373 6.67 6.01 -28.01
C ALA A 373 6.97 6.87 -29.27
N ASP A 374 6.02 7.72 -29.66
CA ASP A 374 6.15 8.67 -30.77
C ASP A 374 7.32 9.64 -30.53
N LEU A 375 7.46 10.18 -29.31
CA LEU A 375 8.59 11.05 -28.91
C LEU A 375 9.94 10.31 -28.98
N LYS A 376 10.01 9.05 -28.54
CA LYS A 376 11.24 8.26 -28.62
C LYS A 376 11.65 8.00 -30.08
N ALA A 377 10.68 7.67 -30.94
CA ALA A 377 10.93 7.49 -32.37
C ALA A 377 11.44 8.79 -33.03
N ALA A 378 10.88 9.94 -32.67
CA ALA A 378 11.36 11.25 -33.12
C ALA A 378 12.79 11.56 -32.62
N GLN A 379 13.12 11.25 -31.36
CA GLN A 379 14.47 11.41 -30.81
C GLN A 379 15.50 10.52 -31.52
N GLU A 380 15.14 9.26 -31.83
CA GLU A 380 15.98 8.36 -32.63
C GLU A 380 16.17 8.86 -34.07
N GLN A 381 15.15 9.48 -34.68
CA GLN A 381 15.25 10.09 -36.01
C GLN A 381 16.14 11.34 -35.99
N CYS A 382 15.97 12.24 -35.01
CA CYS A 382 16.85 13.41 -34.84
C CYS A 382 18.31 12.99 -34.64
N SER A 383 18.56 11.93 -33.85
CA SER A 383 19.91 11.39 -33.63
C SER A 383 20.55 10.86 -34.92
N LYS A 384 19.77 10.20 -35.79
CA LYS A 384 20.24 9.74 -37.11
C LYS A 384 20.56 10.91 -38.04
N LEU A 385 19.67 11.89 -38.12
CA LEU A 385 19.87 13.10 -38.94
C LEU A 385 21.08 13.91 -38.47
N GLN A 386 21.30 14.02 -37.15
CA GLN A 386 22.46 14.71 -36.60
C GLN A 386 23.78 13.99 -36.92
N ALA A 387 23.79 12.66 -36.95
CA ALA A 387 24.94 11.88 -37.41
C ALA A 387 25.18 12.03 -38.92
N GLU A 388 24.13 12.09 -39.74
CA GLU A 388 24.24 12.35 -41.17
C GLU A 388 24.77 13.76 -41.46
N VAL A 389 24.29 14.79 -40.76
CA VAL A 389 24.83 16.16 -40.85
C VAL A 389 26.32 16.18 -40.50
N ALA A 390 26.73 15.57 -39.38
CA ALA A 390 28.15 15.49 -39.00
C ALA A 390 29.01 14.76 -40.06
N GLN A 391 28.46 13.74 -40.74
CA GLN A 391 29.13 13.08 -41.86
C GLN A 391 29.25 14.01 -43.08
N LYS A 392 28.24 14.83 -43.36
CA LYS A 392 28.27 15.82 -44.46
C LYS A 392 29.25 16.96 -44.19
N ASP A 393 29.30 17.48 -42.96
CA ASP A 393 30.27 18.50 -42.57
C ASP A 393 31.71 18.00 -42.70
N ALA A 394 31.97 16.73 -42.34
CA ALA A 394 33.27 16.09 -42.57
C ALA A 394 33.62 15.96 -44.06
N GLN A 395 32.66 15.58 -44.92
CA GLN A 395 32.84 15.54 -46.38
C GLN A 395 33.11 16.93 -46.96
N ILE A 396 32.45 17.98 -46.47
CA ILE A 396 32.68 19.37 -46.87
C ILE A 396 34.08 19.84 -46.47
N ALA A 397 34.56 19.47 -45.27
CA ALA A 397 35.92 19.80 -44.81
C ALA A 397 37.01 19.12 -45.67
N GLU A 398 36.83 17.84 -46.02
CA GLU A 398 37.73 17.09 -46.92
C GLU A 398 37.78 17.70 -48.33
N GLN A 399 36.61 18.07 -48.87
CA GLN A 399 36.52 18.78 -50.16
C GLN A 399 37.19 20.16 -50.11
N GLY A 400 37.00 20.92 -49.02
CA GLY A 400 37.67 22.21 -48.82
C GLY A 400 39.20 22.10 -48.76
N ALA A 401 39.73 21.08 -48.06
CA ALA A 401 41.16 20.79 -48.04
C ALA A 401 41.69 20.39 -49.44
N THR A 402 40.91 19.61 -50.19
CA THR A 402 41.23 19.22 -51.57
C THR A 402 41.29 20.44 -52.50
N ILE A 403 40.29 21.33 -52.43
CA ILE A 403 40.26 22.59 -53.19
C ILE A 403 41.47 23.47 -52.85
N SER A 404 41.82 23.61 -51.57
CA SER A 404 43.00 24.38 -51.15
C SER A 404 44.31 23.82 -51.72
N ASN A 405 44.45 22.49 -51.80
CA ASN A 405 45.63 21.88 -52.42
C ASN A 405 45.65 22.03 -53.94
N LEU A 406 44.51 21.91 -54.62
CA LEU A 406 44.41 22.20 -56.06
C LEU A 406 44.75 23.67 -56.38
N GLN A 407 44.32 24.62 -55.55
CA GLN A 407 44.68 26.04 -55.69
C GLN A 407 46.20 26.28 -55.59
N LYS A 408 46.90 25.62 -54.64
CA LYS A 408 48.37 25.67 -54.54
C LYS A 408 49.06 25.12 -55.80
N ILE A 409 48.53 24.02 -56.36
CA ILE A 409 49.03 23.42 -57.60
C ILE A 409 48.84 24.38 -58.78
N ILE A 410 47.67 25.02 -58.91
CA ILE A 410 47.40 26.02 -59.94
C ILE A 410 48.40 27.18 -59.86
N ILE A 411 48.57 27.80 -58.69
CA ILE A 411 49.53 28.91 -58.48
C ILE A 411 50.97 28.49 -58.86
N THR A 412 51.36 27.25 -58.56
CA THR A 412 52.67 26.69 -58.93
C THR A 412 52.81 26.53 -60.44
N LEU A 413 51.78 26.03 -61.11
CA LEU A 413 51.74 25.88 -62.57
C LEU A 413 51.73 27.24 -63.29
N GLU A 414 50.96 28.22 -62.80
CA GLU A 414 50.93 29.59 -63.33
C GLU A 414 52.31 30.26 -63.22
N THR A 415 52.98 30.09 -62.07
CA THR A 415 54.37 30.55 -61.88
C THR A 415 55.33 29.89 -62.86
N THR A 416 55.20 28.58 -63.09
CA THR A 416 56.01 27.83 -64.06
C THR A 416 55.75 28.30 -65.50
N ILE A 417 54.49 28.54 -65.86
CA ILE A 417 54.11 29.10 -67.18
C ILE A 417 54.68 30.50 -67.38
N ALA A 418 54.71 31.34 -66.34
CA ALA A 418 55.32 32.66 -66.41
C ALA A 418 56.85 32.58 -66.63
N GLN A 419 57.54 31.67 -65.94
CA GLN A 419 58.97 31.41 -66.12
C GLN A 419 59.28 30.91 -67.55
N LEU A 420 58.55 29.91 -68.05
CA LEU A 420 58.72 29.38 -69.41
C LEU A 420 58.43 30.43 -70.49
N ARG A 421 57.44 31.32 -70.29
CA ARG A 421 57.18 32.46 -71.20
C ARG A 421 58.33 33.46 -71.22
N ALA A 422 58.96 33.72 -70.08
CA ALA A 422 60.15 34.57 -70.00
C ALA A 422 61.35 33.92 -70.73
N GLU A 423 61.58 32.62 -70.53
CA GLU A 423 62.63 31.87 -71.23
C GLU A 423 62.42 31.85 -72.75
N VAL A 424 61.20 31.57 -73.22
CA VAL A 424 60.85 31.64 -74.66
C VAL A 424 61.08 33.04 -75.23
N THR A 425 60.78 34.09 -74.46
CA THR A 425 61.07 35.48 -74.85
C THR A 425 62.57 35.73 -74.99
N VAL A 426 63.39 35.22 -74.07
CA VAL A 426 64.87 35.30 -74.16
C VAL A 426 65.37 34.53 -75.39
N LYS A 427 64.92 33.29 -75.60
CA LYS A 427 65.34 32.46 -76.74
C LYS A 427 64.90 33.03 -78.10
N THR A 428 63.76 33.71 -78.16
CA THR A 428 63.33 34.44 -79.37
C THR A 428 64.28 35.61 -79.66
N ASN A 429 64.65 36.39 -78.64
CA ASN A 429 65.63 37.48 -78.77
C ASN A 429 67.05 36.99 -79.13
N GLU A 430 67.46 35.80 -78.67
CA GLU A 430 68.70 35.15 -79.11
C GLU A 430 68.63 34.71 -80.58
N ASN A 431 67.53 34.07 -81.00
CA ASN A 431 67.32 33.67 -82.39
C ASN A 431 67.27 34.87 -83.35
N GLU A 432 66.68 36.00 -82.95
CA GLU A 432 66.73 37.24 -83.73
C GLU A 432 68.16 37.77 -83.91
N LYS A 433 68.99 37.71 -82.87
CA LYS A 433 70.41 38.11 -82.95
C LYS A 433 71.19 37.18 -83.89
N LEU A 434 70.96 35.87 -83.79
CA LEU A 434 71.58 34.87 -84.66
C LEU A 434 71.13 35.03 -86.12
N ALA A 435 69.84 35.32 -86.37
CA ALA A 435 69.33 35.60 -87.71
C ALA A 435 69.99 36.87 -88.31
N LYS A 436 70.11 37.96 -87.54
CA LYS A 436 70.81 39.20 -87.95
C LYS A 436 72.30 38.95 -88.23
N ALA A 437 72.96 38.12 -87.41
CA ALA A 437 74.34 37.69 -87.64
C ALA A 437 74.49 36.85 -88.93
N ASN A 438 73.59 35.89 -89.17
CA ASN A 438 73.59 35.10 -90.41
C ASN A 438 73.37 35.97 -91.65
N ILE A 439 72.49 36.97 -91.61
CA ILE A 439 72.31 37.93 -92.72
C ILE A 439 73.61 38.72 -92.98
N THR A 440 74.35 39.08 -91.93
CA THR A 440 75.63 39.77 -92.05
C THR A 440 76.71 38.86 -92.66
N LEU A 441 76.78 37.60 -92.21
CA LEU A 441 77.69 36.58 -92.74
C LEU A 441 77.36 36.20 -94.19
N GLU A 442 76.09 36.16 -94.58
CA GLU A 442 75.67 36.00 -95.98
C GLU A 442 76.10 37.18 -96.85
N GLY A 443 76.01 38.42 -96.34
CA GLY A 443 76.52 39.60 -97.03
C GLY A 443 78.02 39.46 -97.31
N GLN A 444 78.80 39.24 -96.25
CA GLN A 444 80.25 39.01 -96.35
C GLN A 444 80.61 37.84 -97.29
N LYS A 445 79.82 36.77 -97.30
CA LYS A 445 79.99 35.64 -98.23
C LYS A 445 79.77 36.06 -99.67
N ARG A 446 78.73 36.86 -99.98
CA ARG A 446 78.48 37.37 -101.34
C ARG A 446 79.57 38.34 -101.79
N ASP A 447 80.07 39.20 -100.90
CA ASP A 447 81.16 40.13 -101.20
C ASP A 447 82.47 39.36 -101.51
N LEU A 448 82.73 38.27 -100.79
CA LEU A 448 83.83 37.33 -101.07
C LEU A 448 83.61 36.55 -102.38
N GLU A 449 82.40 36.08 -102.67
CA GLU A 449 82.07 35.40 -103.92
C GLU A 449 82.21 36.32 -105.14
N GLY A 450 81.84 37.60 -105.01
CA GLY A 450 82.11 38.65 -105.99
C GLY A 450 83.62 38.86 -106.19
N SER A 451 84.36 39.05 -105.09
CA SER A 451 85.82 39.23 -105.13
C SER A 451 86.55 38.04 -105.78
N VAL A 452 86.09 36.81 -105.52
CA VAL A 452 86.62 35.59 -106.16
C VAL A 452 86.29 35.55 -107.65
N LYS A 453 85.11 36.00 -108.07
CA LYS A 453 84.74 36.11 -109.49
C LYS A 453 85.60 37.15 -110.20
N ASP A 454 85.78 38.33 -109.62
CA ASP A 454 86.59 39.40 -110.22
C ASP A 454 88.05 38.95 -110.39
N LEU A 455 88.61 38.25 -109.40
CA LEU A 455 89.94 37.60 -109.50
C LEU A 455 89.99 36.46 -110.55
N GLN A 456 88.88 35.75 -110.81
CA GLN A 456 88.80 34.76 -111.90
C GLN A 456 88.75 35.44 -113.28
N ASP A 457 88.03 36.55 -113.41
CA ASP A 457 87.97 37.33 -114.65
C ASP A 457 89.33 38.03 -114.94
N GLU A 458 90.03 38.54 -113.92
CA GLU A 458 91.43 39.00 -114.02
C GLU A 458 92.37 37.87 -114.45
N LEU A 459 92.26 36.69 -113.84
CA LEU A 459 93.08 35.52 -114.19
C LEU A 459 92.83 35.07 -115.64
N ALA A 460 91.57 35.09 -116.10
CA ALA A 460 91.21 34.79 -117.48
C ALA A 460 91.81 35.81 -118.45
N HIS A 461 91.76 37.11 -118.13
CA HIS A 461 92.43 38.16 -118.89
C HIS A 461 93.96 37.96 -118.94
N ALA A 462 94.59 37.61 -117.83
CA ALA A 462 96.02 37.32 -117.77
C ALA A 462 96.40 36.09 -118.61
N GLN A 463 95.61 35.02 -118.58
CA GLN A 463 95.80 33.83 -119.41
C GLN A 463 95.63 34.14 -120.91
N ALA A 464 94.63 34.94 -121.28
CA ALA A 464 94.44 35.39 -122.66
C ALA A 464 95.65 36.21 -123.15
N ARG A 465 96.16 37.12 -122.31
CA ARG A 465 97.36 37.93 -122.58
C ARG A 465 98.63 37.08 -122.76
N ILE A 466 98.80 36.04 -121.93
CA ILE A 466 99.91 35.08 -122.08
C ILE A 466 99.80 34.31 -123.40
N LYS A 467 98.61 33.87 -123.80
CA LYS A 467 98.38 33.18 -125.07
C LYS A 467 98.68 34.07 -126.28
N GLU A 468 98.23 35.33 -126.25
CA GLU A 468 98.51 36.36 -127.26
C GLU A 468 100.02 36.60 -127.43
N LEU A 469 100.77 36.67 -126.31
CA LEU A 469 102.23 36.77 -126.33
C LEU A 469 102.91 35.49 -126.88
N GLN A 470 102.40 34.29 -126.54
CA GLN A 470 102.92 33.02 -127.08
C GLN A 470 102.73 32.92 -128.59
N ASP A 471 101.58 33.30 -129.13
CA ASP A 471 101.32 33.26 -130.58
C ASP A 471 102.13 34.34 -131.33
N THR A 472 102.37 35.49 -130.69
CA THR A 472 103.33 36.50 -131.17
C THR A 472 104.76 35.94 -131.24
N ALA A 473 105.20 35.22 -130.21
CA ALA A 473 106.52 34.58 -130.18
C ALA A 473 106.68 33.48 -131.25
N LYS A 474 105.63 32.68 -131.52
CA LYS A 474 105.62 31.71 -132.64
C LYS A 474 105.78 32.40 -133.99
N SER A 475 105.13 33.55 -134.19
CA SER A 475 105.25 34.36 -135.41
C SER A 475 106.68 34.88 -135.62
N HIS A 476 107.35 35.30 -134.54
CA HIS A 476 108.77 35.69 -134.59
C HIS A 476 109.69 34.51 -134.90
N ALA A 477 109.52 33.36 -134.23
CA ALA A 477 110.31 32.15 -134.51
C ALA A 477 110.17 31.67 -135.97
N ALA A 478 109.00 31.82 -136.57
CA ALA A 478 108.76 31.52 -137.99
C ALA A 478 109.47 32.49 -138.96
N LYS A 479 109.62 33.77 -138.58
CA LYS A 479 110.44 34.74 -139.33
C LYS A 479 111.92 34.43 -139.22
N ASP A 480 112.42 34.16 -138.01
CA ASP A 480 113.82 33.81 -137.76
C ASP A 480 114.26 32.57 -138.54
N LYS A 481 113.38 31.55 -138.63
CA LYS A 481 113.65 30.38 -139.47
C LYS A 481 113.85 30.76 -140.93
N LYS A 482 112.95 31.56 -141.52
CA LYS A 482 113.08 32.03 -142.92
C LYS A 482 114.38 32.80 -143.17
N ILE A 483 114.86 33.59 -142.19
CA ILE A 483 116.11 34.34 -142.31
C ILE A 483 117.32 33.39 -142.34
N ARG A 484 117.33 32.34 -141.50
CA ARG A 484 118.38 31.29 -141.54
C ARG A 484 118.35 30.48 -142.84
N ASP A 485 117.15 30.06 -143.26
CA ASP A 485 116.93 29.27 -144.49
C ASP A 485 117.26 30.07 -145.78
N ALA A 486 117.34 31.41 -145.69
CA ALA A 486 117.83 32.29 -146.75
C ALA A 486 119.37 32.45 -146.70
N LYS A 487 119.93 32.74 -145.51
CA LYS A 487 121.39 32.89 -145.34
C LYS A 487 122.15 31.64 -145.80
N ALA A 488 121.69 30.45 -145.39
CA ALA A 488 122.33 29.19 -145.74
C ALA A 488 122.41 28.90 -147.25
N ARG A 489 121.62 29.59 -148.10
CA ARG A 489 121.71 29.48 -149.56
C ARG A 489 122.79 30.39 -150.13
N ALA A 490 122.91 31.61 -149.61
CA ALA A 490 123.96 32.54 -150.02
C ALA A 490 125.37 31.99 -149.70
N ASP A 491 125.52 31.37 -148.53
CA ASP A 491 126.79 30.74 -148.11
C ASP A 491 127.19 29.55 -149.04
N ILE A 492 126.22 28.85 -149.65
CA ILE A 492 126.46 27.75 -150.60
C ILE A 492 126.84 28.27 -152.00
N GLU A 493 126.19 29.34 -152.49
CA GLU A 493 126.50 29.94 -153.79
C GLU A 493 127.90 30.59 -153.80
N ALA A 494 128.30 31.18 -152.66
CA ALA A 494 129.65 31.71 -152.46
C ALA A 494 130.73 30.62 -152.56
N ALA A 495 130.57 29.50 -151.85
CA ALA A 495 131.55 28.41 -151.85
C ALA A 495 131.81 27.80 -153.25
N LYS A 496 130.77 27.70 -154.09
CA LYS A 496 130.91 27.31 -155.50
C LYS A 496 131.78 28.28 -156.32
N SER A 497 131.61 29.58 -156.07
CA SER A 497 132.30 30.64 -156.81
C SER A 497 133.82 30.61 -156.56
N GLU A 498 134.25 30.24 -155.35
CA GLU A 498 135.67 30.11 -155.00
C GLU A 498 136.33 28.87 -155.61
N GLU A 499 135.61 27.75 -155.78
CA GLU A 499 136.16 26.53 -156.38
C GLU A 499 136.47 26.68 -157.88
N GLU A 500 135.64 27.44 -158.61
CA GLU A 500 135.87 27.72 -160.04
C GLU A 500 137.02 28.71 -160.25
N ALA A 501 137.15 29.73 -159.38
CA ALA A 501 138.28 30.64 -159.39
C ALA A 501 139.63 29.93 -159.15
N ALA A 502 139.66 28.96 -158.23
CA ALA A 502 140.85 28.16 -157.94
C ALA A 502 141.32 27.30 -159.14
N LYS A 503 140.38 26.78 -159.94
CA LYS A 503 140.71 26.02 -161.17
C LYS A 503 141.30 26.91 -162.26
N ALA A 504 140.72 28.09 -162.49
CA ALA A 504 141.21 29.04 -163.49
C ALA A 504 142.67 29.47 -163.21
N LEU A 505 143.02 29.72 -161.94
CA LEU A 505 144.38 30.12 -161.56
C LEU A 505 145.45 29.06 -161.91
N GLY A 506 145.10 27.77 -161.81
CA GLY A 506 146.00 26.66 -162.12
C GLY A 506 146.32 26.48 -163.61
N GLU A 507 145.48 27.00 -164.52
CA GLU A 507 145.75 26.96 -165.96
C GLU A 507 146.56 28.18 -166.44
N VAL A 508 146.33 29.35 -165.84
CA VAL A 508 147.12 30.58 -166.11
C VAL A 508 148.60 30.36 -165.81
N GLU A 509 148.94 29.72 -164.69
CA GLU A 509 150.34 29.53 -164.31
C GLU A 509 151.06 28.50 -165.22
N LYS A 510 150.34 27.50 -165.74
CA LYS A 510 150.86 26.62 -166.81
C LYS A 510 151.15 27.40 -168.10
N TYR A 511 150.25 28.30 -168.50
CA TYR A 511 150.44 29.13 -169.70
C TYR A 511 151.61 30.12 -169.55
N LYS A 512 151.83 30.71 -168.37
CA LYS A 512 153.02 31.52 -168.10
C LYS A 512 154.32 30.72 -168.25
N GLN A 513 154.38 29.53 -167.65
CA GLN A 513 155.57 28.68 -167.72
C GLN A 513 155.88 28.28 -169.18
N TRP A 514 154.86 27.88 -169.93
CA TRP A 514 154.97 27.59 -171.37
C TRP A 514 155.42 28.79 -172.20
N ALA A 515 154.89 29.99 -171.94
CA ALA A 515 155.25 31.21 -172.67
C ALA A 515 156.72 31.64 -172.41
N PHE A 516 157.23 31.41 -171.19
CA PHE A 516 158.61 31.70 -170.82
C PHE A 516 159.60 30.84 -171.61
N ASP A 517 159.38 29.53 -171.65
CA ASP A 517 160.26 28.58 -172.35
C ASP A 517 160.26 28.78 -173.87
N ASN A 518 159.14 29.25 -174.45
CA ASN A 518 158.95 29.41 -175.89
C ASN A 518 159.27 30.82 -176.44
N LYS A 519 159.75 31.76 -175.60
CA LYS A 519 160.18 33.13 -176.00
C LYS A 519 159.15 33.92 -176.83
N VAL A 520 157.86 33.77 -176.52
CA VAL A 520 156.78 34.40 -177.28
C VAL A 520 156.72 35.91 -177.00
N LYS A 521 156.87 36.75 -178.04
CA LYS A 521 156.44 38.15 -177.99
C LYS A 521 154.93 38.19 -178.19
N ILE A 522 154.20 38.81 -177.26
CA ILE A 522 152.78 39.12 -177.40
C ILE A 522 152.64 40.64 -177.47
N ASP A 523 151.88 41.12 -178.45
CA ASP A 523 151.49 42.52 -178.61
C ASP A 523 150.04 42.67 -178.17
N LEU A 524 149.74 43.76 -177.45
CA LEU A 524 148.42 44.08 -176.88
C LEU A 524 148.11 45.57 -177.08
N SER A 525 148.23 46.05 -178.32
CA SER A 525 147.74 47.37 -178.72
C SER A 525 146.20 47.51 -178.71
N SER A 526 145.48 46.52 -178.17
CA SER A 526 144.03 46.52 -177.97
C SER A 526 143.64 45.52 -176.88
N TYR A 527 143.14 46.05 -175.75
CA TYR A 527 142.69 45.36 -174.52
C TYR A 527 143.81 44.77 -173.62
#